data_AF-G3H2R6-F1
#
_entry.id   AF-G3H2R6-F1
#
_cell.length_a   1.000
_cell.length_b   1.000
_cell.length_c   1.000
_cell.angle_alpha   90.00
_cell.angle_beta   90.00
_cell.angle_gamma   90.00
#
_symmetry.space_group_name_H-M   'P 1'
#
loop_
_entity.id
_entity.type
_entity.pdbx_description
1 polymer ?
#
loop_
_entity_poly.entity_id
_entity_poly.type
_entity_poly.pdbx_seq_one_letter_code
_entity_poly.pdbx_strand_id
1 'polypeptide(L)'
;MQILMSPGQSCCALAILLAVVDFQHGGCIHITSSASQKEGQLDFICTLWHKKDEAEGLILFWCKDRSWDCSPETSLEQLRVTRDPGIDGITEQSSQLVFTIEKATPSDSGVYQCCARSQKPEIHIHGHFVSVLVTGESLITKCHQRSSEQD
;
A
#
# COMPACT_ATOMS: atom_id res chain seq x y z
N MET A 1 29.73 -64.20 21.50
CA MET A 1 29.28 -63.87 20.13
C MET A 1 27.76 -63.99 20.10
N GLN A 2 27.08 -63.07 19.40
CA GLN A 2 25.61 -62.88 19.23
C GLN A 2 24.97 -62.00 20.33
N ILE A 3 24.88 -60.67 20.15
CA ILE A 3 23.95 -59.81 19.35
C ILE A 3 22.59 -59.57 20.04
N LEU A 4 22.43 -58.29 20.39
CA LEU A 4 21.29 -57.47 20.83
C LEU A 4 19.93 -57.81 20.18
N MET A 5 18.82 -57.61 20.91
CA MET A 5 17.70 -56.72 20.53
C MET A 5 16.78 -56.45 21.75
N SER A 6 16.58 -55.18 22.08
CA SER A 6 15.57 -54.68 23.03
C SER A 6 14.23 -54.46 22.31
N PRO A 7 13.07 -54.89 22.83
CA PRO A 7 11.79 -54.64 22.18
C PRO A 7 11.26 -53.23 22.50
N GLY A 8 11.13 -52.42 21.46
CA GLY A 8 9.94 -51.60 21.24
C GLY A 8 9.92 -50.20 21.85
N GLN A 9 10.75 -49.30 21.34
CA GLN A 9 10.48 -47.86 21.45
C GLN A 9 9.25 -47.55 20.57
N SER A 10 8.09 -47.40 21.21
CA SER A 10 6.84 -47.01 20.53
C SER A 10 7.04 -45.63 19.92
N CYS A 11 7.23 -45.60 18.60
CA CYS A 11 7.34 -44.37 17.83
C CYS A 11 5.92 -43.84 17.61
N CYS A 12 5.44 -43.00 18.52
CA CYS A 12 4.20 -42.25 18.33
C CYS A 12 4.42 -41.27 17.16
N ALA A 13 4.14 -41.70 15.93
CA ALA A 13 4.09 -40.81 14.79
C ALA A 13 2.85 -39.92 14.94
N LEU A 14 3.05 -38.68 15.39
CA LEU A 14 2.03 -37.64 15.35
C LEU A 14 1.77 -37.30 13.87
N ALA A 15 0.68 -37.82 13.32
CA ALA A 15 0.18 -37.40 12.02
C ALA A 15 -0.48 -36.02 12.19
N ILE A 16 0.28 -34.95 11.94
CA ILE A 16 -0.28 -33.61 11.81
C ILE A 16 -1.02 -33.59 10.47
N LEU A 17 -2.35 -33.72 10.52
CA LEU A 17 -3.21 -33.39 9.38
C LEU A 17 -3.06 -31.88 9.13
N LEU A 18 -2.17 -31.51 8.21
CA LEU A 18 -2.17 -30.19 7.61
C LEU A 18 -3.46 -30.08 6.81
N ALA A 19 -4.53 -29.61 7.44
CA ALA A 19 -5.59 -28.97 6.70
C ALA A 19 -4.92 -27.80 5.98
N VAL A 20 -4.73 -27.94 4.67
CA VAL A 20 -4.51 -26.79 3.80
C VAL A 20 -5.82 -26.02 3.88
N VAL A 21 -5.96 -25.18 4.92
CA VAL A 21 -6.85 -24.06 4.82
C VAL A 21 -6.22 -23.28 3.68
N ASP A 22 -6.86 -23.31 2.52
CA ASP A 22 -6.67 -22.27 1.52
C ASP A 22 -6.97 -20.97 2.26
N PHE A 23 -5.97 -20.42 2.93
CA PHE A 23 -5.85 -18.99 3.07
C PHE A 23 -5.85 -18.54 1.61
N GLN A 24 -7.03 -18.16 1.13
CA GLN A 24 -7.14 -17.21 0.05
C GLN A 24 -6.43 -15.96 0.55
N HIS A 25 -5.09 -15.99 0.49
CA HIS A 25 -4.26 -14.82 0.46
C HIS A 25 -4.78 -14.09 -0.77
N GLY A 26 -5.64 -13.10 -0.52
CA GLY A 26 -6.11 -12.18 -1.55
C GLY A 26 -4.91 -11.72 -2.37
N GLY A 27 -5.14 -11.38 -3.63
CA GLY A 27 -4.16 -10.62 -4.38
C GLY A 27 -3.61 -9.50 -3.50
N CYS A 28 -2.29 -9.35 -3.51
CA CYS A 28 -1.61 -8.43 -2.61
C CYS A 28 -1.94 -6.99 -3.02
N ILE A 29 -3.07 -6.46 -2.54
CA ILE A 29 -3.41 -5.05 -2.73
C ILE A 29 -2.30 -4.25 -2.07
N HIS A 30 -1.59 -3.46 -2.86
CA HIS A 30 -0.51 -2.63 -2.35
C HIS A 30 -0.52 -1.28 -3.04
N ILE A 31 0.05 -0.30 -2.34
CA ILE A 31 0.05 1.09 -2.77
C ILE A 31 1.49 1.56 -2.89
N THR A 32 1.77 2.27 -3.99
CA THR A 32 3.07 2.90 -4.20
C THR A 32 2.88 4.40 -4.40
N SER A 33 3.78 5.17 -3.81
CA SER A 33 3.77 6.62 -3.90
C SER A 33 5.06 7.09 -4.54
N SER A 34 4.95 7.99 -5.50
CA SER A 34 6.08 8.65 -6.12
C SER A 34 5.74 10.12 -6.37
N ALA A 35 6.77 10.90 -6.70
CA ALA A 35 6.59 12.27 -7.13
C ALA A 35 7.58 12.60 -8.24
N SER A 36 7.12 13.39 -9.20
CA SER A 36 7.91 13.87 -10.32
C SER A 36 7.85 15.38 -10.40
N GLN A 37 8.92 15.98 -10.89
CA GLN A 37 9.01 17.42 -11.04
C GLN A 37 9.37 17.79 -12.47
N LYS A 38 8.70 18.82 -13.00
CA LYS A 38 9.03 19.43 -14.28
C LYS A 38 8.80 20.94 -14.21
N GLU A 39 9.85 21.73 -14.46
CA GLU A 39 9.73 23.20 -14.64
C GLU A 39 8.97 23.93 -13.49
N GLY A 40 9.11 23.46 -12.25
CA GLY A 40 8.42 24.04 -11.08
C GLY A 40 7.05 23.44 -10.78
N GLN A 41 6.48 22.64 -11.69
CA GLN A 41 5.34 21.77 -11.42
C GLN A 41 5.78 20.56 -10.61
N LEU A 42 4.94 20.13 -9.67
CA LEU A 42 5.12 18.93 -8.85
C LEU A 42 3.90 18.02 -9.00
N ASP A 43 4.12 16.81 -9.47
CA ASP A 43 3.09 15.77 -9.57
C ASP A 43 3.34 14.71 -8.51
N PHE A 44 2.31 14.40 -7.74
CA PHE A 44 2.27 13.29 -6.79
C PHE A 44 1.46 12.17 -7.40
N ILE A 45 2.08 11.01 -7.57
CA ILE A 45 1.48 9.86 -8.23
C ILE A 45 1.30 8.77 -7.20
N CYS A 46 0.05 8.37 -7.03
CA CYS A 46 -0.33 7.25 -6.18
C CYS A 46 -0.90 6.13 -7.03
N THR A 47 -0.28 4.96 -6.95
CA THR A 47 -0.69 3.78 -7.71
C THR A 47 -1.14 2.70 -6.74
N LEU A 48 -2.41 2.31 -6.85
CA LEU A 48 -2.96 1.12 -6.20
C LEU A 48 -2.85 -0.04 -7.17
N TRP A 49 -2.14 -1.09 -6.76
CA TRP A 49 -2.05 -2.36 -7.47
C TRP A 49 -3.03 -3.34 -6.85
N HIS A 50 -3.82 -4.01 -7.69
CA HIS A 50 -4.89 -4.90 -7.24
C HIS A 50 -5.23 -5.93 -8.31
N LYS A 51 -5.83 -7.06 -7.94
CA LYS A 51 -6.51 -7.93 -8.92
C LYS A 51 -7.91 -7.39 -9.22
N LYS A 52 -8.57 -8.01 -10.20
CA LYS A 52 -9.96 -7.70 -10.55
C LYS A 52 -10.88 -7.84 -9.33
N ASP A 53 -11.83 -6.91 -9.20
CA ASP A 53 -12.87 -6.85 -8.16
C ASP A 53 -12.36 -6.59 -6.71
N GLU A 54 -11.06 -6.77 -6.42
CA GLU A 54 -10.49 -6.57 -5.07
C GLU A 54 -10.47 -5.11 -4.62
N ALA A 55 -10.33 -4.17 -5.56
CA ALA A 55 -10.24 -2.75 -5.28
C ALA A 55 -11.57 -2.00 -5.40
N GLU A 56 -12.68 -2.67 -5.73
CA GLU A 56 -13.96 -1.99 -5.94
C GLU A 56 -14.40 -1.25 -4.67
N GLY A 57 -14.69 0.04 -4.82
CA GLY A 57 -15.17 0.88 -3.72
C GLY A 57 -14.09 1.40 -2.78
N LEU A 58 -12.81 1.03 -2.98
CA LEU A 58 -11.70 1.70 -2.31
C LEU A 58 -11.64 3.16 -2.76
N ILE A 59 -11.32 4.04 -1.81
CA ILE A 59 -11.04 5.44 -2.06
C ILE A 59 -9.54 5.63 -1.89
N LEU A 60 -8.85 6.00 -2.96
CA LEU A 60 -7.47 6.49 -2.95
C LEU A 60 -7.48 7.98 -2.64
N PHE A 61 -6.57 8.45 -1.80
CA PHE A 61 -6.53 9.86 -1.44
C PHE A 61 -5.15 10.32 -0.98
N TRP A 62 -4.85 11.59 -1.24
CA TRP A 62 -3.63 12.26 -0.79
C TRP A 62 -3.90 13.13 0.43
N CYS A 63 -2.99 13.09 1.41
CA CYS A 63 -2.95 14.02 2.52
C CYS A 63 -1.60 14.75 2.58
N LYS A 64 -1.59 15.94 3.17
CA LYS A 64 -0.38 16.70 3.49
C LYS A 64 -0.36 17.05 4.97
N ASP A 65 0.74 16.74 5.64
CA ASP A 65 1.00 17.04 7.05
C ASP A 65 -0.05 16.43 8.01
N ARG A 66 -0.61 15.27 7.64
CA ARG A 66 -1.62 14.51 8.39
C ARG A 66 -1.16 13.06 8.55
N SER A 67 -0.40 12.78 9.60
CA SER A 67 0.20 11.46 9.81
C SER A 67 -0.69 10.44 10.54
N TRP A 68 -1.75 10.92 11.21
CA TRP A 68 -2.63 10.12 12.08
C TRP A 68 -4.12 10.29 11.75
N ASP A 69 -4.52 11.44 11.21
CA ASP A 69 -5.90 11.81 10.88
C ASP A 69 -6.14 11.90 9.36
N CYS A 70 -5.25 11.30 8.56
CA CYS A 70 -5.42 11.25 7.11
C CYS A 70 -6.68 10.44 6.75
N SER A 71 -7.67 11.13 6.17
CA SER A 71 -8.96 10.58 5.78
C SER A 71 -9.41 11.16 4.44
N PRO A 72 -10.34 10.51 3.72
CA PRO A 72 -10.93 11.06 2.51
C PRO A 72 -11.50 12.48 2.71
N GLU A 73 -12.13 12.73 3.86
CA GLU A 73 -12.78 14.02 4.19
C GLU A 73 -11.78 15.17 4.37
N THR A 74 -10.52 14.86 4.68
CA THR A 74 -9.43 15.83 4.87
C THR A 74 -8.39 15.77 3.75
N SER A 75 -8.70 15.10 2.65
CA SER A 75 -7.76 14.87 1.55
C SER A 75 -7.58 16.09 0.66
N LEU A 76 -6.43 16.15 -0.01
CA LEU A 76 -6.14 17.14 -1.05
C LEU A 76 -6.80 16.76 -2.38
N GLU A 77 -6.81 15.47 -2.67
CA GLU A 77 -7.34 14.88 -3.89
C GLU A 77 -7.72 13.43 -3.61
N GLN A 78 -8.75 12.93 -4.29
CA GLN A 78 -9.22 11.56 -4.09
C GLN A 78 -9.83 10.92 -5.34
N LEU A 79 -9.73 9.59 -5.40
CA LEU A 79 -10.29 8.75 -6.46
C LEU A 79 -11.04 7.58 -5.85
N ARG A 80 -12.31 7.43 -6.21
CA ARG A 80 -13.07 6.20 -5.91
C ARG A 80 -12.83 5.18 -7.00
N VAL A 81 -12.22 4.05 -6.66
CA VAL A 81 -11.94 2.96 -7.58
C VAL A 81 -13.24 2.26 -7.95
N THR A 82 -13.54 2.25 -9.24
CA THR A 82 -14.68 1.53 -9.82
C THR A 82 -14.24 0.16 -10.29
N ARG A 83 -15.21 -0.74 -10.43
CA ARG A 83 -14.98 -2.07 -10.99
C ARG A 83 -14.44 -1.99 -12.42
N ASP A 84 -13.35 -2.71 -12.70
CA ASP A 84 -12.82 -2.87 -14.07
C ASP A 84 -13.63 -3.96 -14.82
N PRO A 85 -14.14 -3.67 -16.04
CA PRO A 85 -14.79 -4.67 -16.90
C PRO A 85 -13.86 -5.76 -17.48
N GLY A 86 -12.55 -5.74 -17.23
CA GLY A 86 -11.55 -6.68 -17.75
C GLY A 86 -11.89 -8.17 -17.62
N ILE A 87 -11.34 -9.03 -18.49
CA ILE A 87 -11.88 -10.38 -18.74
C ILE A 87 -11.36 -11.45 -17.75
N ASP A 88 -10.16 -11.31 -17.19
CA ASP A 88 -9.59 -12.28 -16.25
C ASP A 88 -9.38 -11.70 -14.84
N GLY A 89 -9.43 -12.57 -13.82
CA GLY A 89 -9.17 -12.23 -12.42
C GLY A 89 -7.74 -12.52 -11.97
N ILE A 90 -6.84 -12.75 -12.93
CA ILE A 90 -5.47 -13.22 -12.68
C ILE A 90 -4.47 -12.08 -12.91
N THR A 91 -4.74 -11.22 -13.90
CA THR A 91 -3.86 -10.09 -14.23
C THR A 91 -3.95 -9.01 -13.15
N GLU A 92 -2.81 -8.60 -12.63
CA GLU A 92 -2.71 -7.43 -11.74
C GLU A 92 -2.98 -6.16 -12.55
N GLN A 93 -3.85 -5.31 -12.01
CA GLN A 93 -4.25 -4.03 -12.56
C GLN A 93 -3.76 -2.91 -11.66
N SER A 94 -3.83 -1.68 -12.18
CA SER A 94 -3.54 -0.50 -11.36
C SER A 94 -4.55 0.62 -11.54
N SER A 95 -4.87 1.26 -10.43
CA SER A 95 -5.64 2.51 -10.38
C SER A 95 -4.71 3.63 -9.92
N GLN A 96 -4.68 4.75 -10.64
CA GLN A 96 -3.77 5.86 -10.36
C GLN A 96 -4.52 7.13 -9.96
N LEU A 97 -4.07 7.75 -8.88
CA LEU A 97 -4.46 9.08 -8.45
C LEU A 97 -3.28 10.04 -8.59
N VAL A 98 -3.47 11.10 -9.38
CA VAL A 98 -2.47 12.15 -9.58
C VAL A 98 -2.96 13.44 -8.95
N PHE A 99 -2.14 14.01 -8.06
CA PHE A 99 -2.35 15.35 -7.52
C PHE A 99 -1.23 16.26 -8.04
N THR A 100 -1.59 17.37 -8.67
CA THR A 100 -0.64 18.27 -9.35
C THR A 100 -0.64 19.64 -8.69
N ILE A 101 0.55 20.15 -8.40
CA ILE A 101 0.81 21.54 -8.04
C ILE A 101 1.51 22.19 -9.24
N GLU A 102 0.79 23.04 -9.98
CA GLU A 102 1.28 23.66 -11.23
C GLU A 102 2.55 24.51 -11.00
N LYS A 103 2.62 25.20 -9.87
CA LYS A 103 3.77 26.03 -9.49
C LYS A 103 4.03 25.90 -8.00
N ALA A 104 5.01 25.08 -7.65
CA ALA A 104 5.37 24.85 -6.26
C ALA A 104 5.95 26.11 -5.60
N THR A 105 5.50 26.38 -4.38
CA THR A 105 5.88 27.50 -3.53
C THR A 105 6.38 26.98 -2.17
N PRO A 106 7.07 27.79 -1.36
CA PRO A 106 7.46 27.38 0.00
C PRO A 106 6.31 26.82 0.85
N SER A 107 5.06 27.24 0.62
CA SER A 107 3.87 26.74 1.33
C SER A 107 3.49 25.30 0.98
N ASP A 108 3.96 24.80 -0.17
CA ASP A 108 3.80 23.41 -0.62
C ASP A 108 4.84 22.47 0.01
N SER A 109 5.78 23.00 0.78
CA SER A 109 6.68 22.16 1.58
C SER A 109 5.88 21.40 2.64
N GLY A 110 6.22 20.13 2.86
CA GLY A 110 5.56 19.28 3.84
C GLY A 110 5.75 17.80 3.57
N VAL A 111 5.03 16.99 4.32
CA VAL A 111 5.03 15.53 4.18
C VAL A 111 3.70 15.08 3.61
N TYR A 112 3.76 14.49 2.42
CA TYR A 112 2.61 13.97 1.70
C TYR A 112 2.51 12.46 1.92
N GLN A 113 1.29 11.95 2.03
CA GLN A 113 1.03 10.53 2.15
C GLN A 113 -0.17 10.15 1.28
N CYS A 114 -0.01 9.10 0.48
CA CYS A 114 -1.16 8.49 -0.18
C CYS A 114 -1.71 7.35 0.69
N CYS A 115 -3.03 7.27 0.79
CA CYS A 115 -3.73 6.21 1.49
C CYS A 115 -4.84 5.65 0.62
N ALA A 116 -5.26 4.42 0.92
CA ALA A 116 -6.45 3.81 0.36
C ALA A 116 -7.34 3.28 1.48
N ARG A 117 -8.64 3.57 1.43
CA ARG A 117 -9.61 3.11 2.43
C ARG A 117 -10.85 2.51 1.78
N SER A 118 -11.36 1.42 2.35
CA SER A 118 -12.71 0.92 2.10
C SER A 118 -13.48 0.82 3.41
N GLN A 119 -14.79 1.10 3.36
CA GLN A 119 -15.68 0.88 4.49
C GLN A 119 -16.22 -0.56 4.53
N LYS A 120 -16.23 -1.26 3.37
CA LYS A 120 -16.82 -2.59 3.23
C LYS A 120 -16.04 -3.40 2.17
N PRO A 121 -15.21 -4.36 2.57
CA PRO A 121 -14.72 -4.60 3.94
C PRO A 121 -13.93 -3.39 4.49
N GLU A 122 -13.82 -3.27 5.82
CA GLU A 122 -13.00 -2.22 6.42
C GLU A 122 -11.52 -2.52 6.14
N ILE A 123 -10.94 -1.75 5.22
CA ILE A 123 -9.54 -1.87 4.81
C ILE A 123 -8.93 -0.47 4.89
N HIS A 124 -7.72 -0.39 5.44
CA HIS A 124 -6.92 0.83 5.39
C HIS A 124 -5.48 0.49 5.00
N ILE A 125 -5.02 1.08 3.90
CA ILE A 125 -3.70 0.85 3.32
C ILE A 125 -2.96 2.19 3.32
N HIS A 126 -1.78 2.20 3.94
CA HIS A 126 -0.92 3.37 3.99
C HIS A 126 0.18 3.23 2.95
N GLY A 127 0.38 4.27 2.14
CA GLY A 127 1.52 4.38 1.24
C GLY A 127 2.74 5.00 1.89
N HIS A 128 3.75 5.18 1.04
CA HIS A 128 5.00 5.82 1.43
C HIS A 128 4.79 7.32 1.64
N PHE A 129 5.68 7.89 2.45
CA PHE A 129 5.72 9.32 2.66
C PHE A 129 6.57 9.97 1.56
N VAL A 130 6.09 11.08 1.02
CA VAL A 130 6.81 11.95 0.10
C VAL A 130 7.08 13.26 0.83
N SER A 131 8.32 13.50 1.23
CA SER A 131 8.74 14.77 1.80
C SER A 131 9.12 15.73 0.69
N VAL A 132 8.58 16.94 0.75
CA VAL A 132 8.82 18.01 -0.21
C VAL A 132 9.35 19.22 0.53
N LEU A 133 10.44 19.78 0.02
CA LEU A 133 10.99 21.04 0.47
C LEU A 133 11.16 21.97 -0.74
N VAL A 134 10.40 23.05 -0.75
CA VAL A 134 10.49 24.09 -1.77
C VAL A 134 11.27 25.26 -1.17
N THR A 135 12.48 25.46 -1.67
CA THR A 135 13.26 26.67 -1.43
C THR A 135 13.11 27.60 -2.63
N GLY A 136 13.29 28.91 -2.46
CA GLY A 136 12.99 29.91 -3.50
C GLY A 136 13.58 29.63 -4.89
N GLU A 137 14.67 28.85 -4.99
CA GLU A 137 15.33 28.49 -6.24
C GLU A 137 15.42 26.97 -6.50
N SER A 138 15.03 26.11 -5.54
CA SER A 138 15.18 24.66 -5.68
C SER A 138 14.07 23.87 -4.99
N LEU A 139 13.65 22.77 -5.62
CA LEU A 139 12.75 21.78 -5.04
C LEU A 139 13.54 20.51 -4.72
N ILE A 140 13.35 20.01 -3.50
CA ILE A 140 13.88 18.72 -3.07
C ILE A 140 12.70 17.81 -2.73
N THR A 141 12.69 16.62 -3.32
CA THR A 141 11.64 15.60 -3.11
C THR A 141 12.28 14.30 -2.65
N LYS A 142 11.78 13.72 -1.55
CA LYS A 142 12.29 12.45 -0.99
C LYS A 142 11.14 11.51 -0.66
N CYS A 143 11.14 10.34 -1.28
CA CYS A 143 10.22 9.25 -0.93
C CYS A 143 10.84 8.35 0.14
N HIS A 144 10.10 7.98 1.18
CA HIS A 144 10.57 7.09 2.23
C HIS A 144 9.42 6.31 2.88
N GLN A 145 9.74 5.13 3.42
CA GLN A 145 8.83 4.34 4.25
C GLN A 145 8.93 4.79 5.71
N ARG A 146 7.83 4.74 6.46
CA ARG A 146 7.87 4.82 7.92
C ARG A 146 8.57 3.57 8.42
N SER A 147 9.75 3.72 9.02
CA SER A 147 10.34 2.65 9.84
C SER A 147 9.32 2.36 10.93
N SER A 148 8.92 1.10 11.08
CA SER A 148 8.18 0.67 12.25
C SER A 148 9.04 0.96 13.48
N GLU A 149 8.78 2.07 14.16
CA GLU A 149 9.18 2.23 15.55
C GLU A 149 8.41 1.16 16.32
N GLN A 150 9.11 0.05 16.59
CA GLN A 150 8.77 -0.89 17.63
C GLN A 150 9.13 -0.18 18.95
N ASP A 151 8.10 0.33 19.63
CA ASP A 151 8.16 0.64 21.06
C ASP A 151 8.49 -0.63 21.87
#